data_AF-A0A2N8ZKN7-F1
#
_entry.id   AF-A0A2N8ZKN7-F1
#
_cell.length_a   1.000
_cell.length_b   1.000
_cell.length_c   1.000
_cell.angle_alpha   90.00
_cell.angle_beta   90.00
_cell.angle_gamma   90.00
#
_symmetry.space_group_name_H-M   'P 1'
#
loop_
_entity.id
_entity.type
_entity.pdbx_description
1 polymer ?
#
loop_
_entity_poly.entity_id
_entity_poly.type
_entity_poly.pdbx_seq_one_letter_code
_entity_poly.pdbx_strand_id
1 'polypeptide(L)'
;MWHDTDPKGNEMGAGSNPMWHAKNLENGVWGSYATAYKLDPVNDPSDQLVGTYTRHYDAVAVAPWLWNAEKGVFLSTEDKASINVKSDYVIDKEIGGIMFWELAGDYNCYVLDASGNRTTIDSTEAACQTGNGEYHMGNTMTKAIYDKFATATPYGNKVAVTPIPTEAVDIGVSIGGFKVGDQNYPINPKITFTNNTGQELPGGTEFQFDIPVSAPDNAKDQSGGGLTVISAGHSRADNIGGLDGTMHRVAFTLPTWKALPAGGIYELDMVYYLPISGPANYAVKVNGVDYAFKFEQPDLPIATITSGGNNGGNNGGNMGETCDVTGLQTYPALPQNDHANNGDKVIYQGTVYQANWWTASVPGSDGSWTKVCDI
;
A
#
# COMPACT_ATOMS: atom_id res chain seq x y z
N MET A 1 19.97 -8.68 -29.30
CA MET A 1 19.58 -9.96 -29.95
C MET A 1 18.06 -10.20 -29.98
N TRP A 2 17.28 -9.77 -28.98
CA TRP A 2 15.81 -9.82 -29.00
C TRP A 2 15.26 -8.49 -29.52
N HIS A 3 15.64 -8.13 -30.73
CA HIS A 3 15.13 -6.93 -31.37
C HIS A 3 13.83 -7.21 -32.11
N ASP A 4 13.01 -6.18 -32.24
CA ASP A 4 12.00 -6.13 -33.28
C ASP A 4 12.61 -5.68 -34.61
N THR A 5 11.86 -5.85 -35.69
CA THR A 5 12.23 -5.30 -37.00
C THR A 5 11.24 -4.23 -37.43
N ASP A 6 11.74 -3.19 -38.11
CA ASP A 6 10.88 -2.25 -38.82
C ASP A 6 10.12 -2.95 -39.97
N PRO A 7 9.14 -2.30 -40.62
CA PRO A 7 8.41 -2.90 -41.74
C PRO A 7 9.27 -3.29 -42.97
N LYS A 8 10.54 -2.89 -43.01
CA LYS A 8 11.52 -3.26 -44.06
C LYS A 8 12.42 -4.42 -43.63
N GLY A 9 12.28 -4.91 -42.40
CA GLY A 9 13.08 -5.99 -41.84
C GLY A 9 14.40 -5.52 -41.20
N ASN A 10 14.61 -4.22 -41.00
CA ASN A 10 15.81 -3.72 -40.33
C ASN A 10 15.65 -3.86 -38.81
N GLU A 11 16.72 -4.22 -38.11
CA GLU A 11 16.75 -4.24 -36.65
C GLU A 11 16.36 -2.88 -36.05
N MET A 12 15.46 -2.93 -35.06
CA MET A 12 15.16 -1.80 -34.18
C MET A 12 16.02 -1.91 -32.93
N GLY A 13 17.13 -1.18 -32.92
CA GLY A 13 18.08 -1.18 -31.81
C GLY A 13 17.47 -0.63 -30.51
N ALA A 14 17.39 -1.48 -29.49
CA ALA A 14 16.84 -1.13 -28.17
C ALA A 14 17.65 -1.68 -26.98
N GLY A 15 18.74 -2.43 -27.23
CA GLY A 15 19.48 -3.12 -26.18
C GLY A 15 18.70 -4.30 -25.56
N SER A 16 17.62 -4.74 -26.20
CA SER A 16 16.75 -5.82 -25.74
C SER A 16 17.42 -7.18 -25.87
N ASN A 17 17.57 -7.84 -24.73
CA ASN A 17 18.18 -9.16 -24.62
C ASN A 17 17.51 -9.96 -23.48
N PRO A 18 17.43 -11.29 -23.60
CA PRO A 18 17.05 -12.13 -22.49
C PRO A 18 18.11 -12.11 -21.39
N MET A 19 17.73 -12.39 -20.15
CA MET A 19 18.68 -12.33 -19.04
C MET A 19 19.78 -13.37 -19.14
N TRP A 20 19.54 -14.54 -19.73
CA TRP A 20 20.63 -15.49 -19.99
C TRP A 20 21.69 -14.94 -20.95
N HIS A 21 21.34 -14.10 -21.92
CA HIS A 21 22.35 -13.45 -22.77
C HIS A 21 23.11 -12.37 -22.00
N ALA A 22 22.42 -11.52 -21.24
CA ALA A 22 23.09 -10.54 -20.39
C ALA A 22 24.06 -11.19 -19.38
N LYS A 23 23.66 -12.30 -18.74
CA LYS A 23 24.54 -13.09 -17.87
C LYS A 23 25.74 -13.69 -18.60
N ASN A 24 25.61 -14.07 -19.87
CA ASN A 24 26.74 -14.49 -20.69
C ASN A 24 27.68 -13.31 -21.00
N LEU A 25 27.15 -12.15 -21.38
CA LEU A 25 27.95 -10.94 -21.62
C LEU A 25 28.76 -10.53 -20.38
N GLU A 26 28.13 -10.56 -19.19
CA GLU A 26 28.79 -10.33 -17.90
C GLU A 26 30.03 -11.22 -17.70
N ASN A 27 29.97 -12.46 -18.19
CA ASN A 27 31.02 -13.47 -18.03
C ASN A 27 31.89 -13.65 -19.28
N GLY A 28 31.79 -12.76 -20.27
CA GLY A 28 32.58 -12.82 -21.49
C GLY A 28 32.27 -14.03 -22.39
N VAL A 29 31.06 -14.59 -22.27
CA VAL A 29 30.60 -15.75 -23.05
C VAL A 29 29.80 -15.27 -24.28
N TRP A 30 30.18 -15.71 -25.47
CA TRP A 30 29.50 -15.33 -26.73
C TRP A 30 28.11 -15.98 -26.89
N GLY A 31 27.98 -17.19 -26.37
CA GLY A 31 26.77 -17.99 -26.44
C GLY A 31 26.69 -18.86 -27.70
N SER A 32 26.42 -20.14 -27.54
CA SER A 32 26.29 -21.12 -28.64
C SER A 32 25.01 -20.92 -29.46
N TYR A 33 24.05 -20.14 -28.96
CA TYR A 33 22.81 -19.78 -29.66
C TYR A 33 22.96 -18.65 -30.68
N ALA A 34 24.11 -17.98 -30.76
CA ALA A 34 24.31 -16.77 -31.57
C ALA A 34 23.85 -16.93 -33.03
N THR A 35 24.21 -18.04 -33.68
CA THR A 35 23.80 -18.33 -35.07
C THR A 35 22.29 -18.51 -35.23
N ALA A 36 21.59 -19.06 -34.24
CA ALA A 36 20.13 -19.22 -34.28
C ALA A 36 19.41 -17.86 -34.28
N TYR A 37 20.06 -16.83 -33.71
CA TYR A 37 19.61 -15.45 -33.72
C TYR A 37 20.27 -14.60 -34.82
N LYS A 38 20.91 -15.25 -35.80
CA LYS A 38 21.55 -14.64 -36.97
C LYS A 38 22.67 -13.64 -36.62
N LEU A 39 23.29 -13.78 -35.44
CA LEU A 39 24.47 -13.00 -35.10
C LEU A 39 25.68 -13.57 -35.87
N ASP A 40 26.39 -12.71 -36.60
CA ASP A 40 27.52 -13.04 -37.45
C ASP A 40 28.73 -12.16 -37.09
N PRO A 41 29.45 -12.46 -35.99
CA PRO A 41 30.58 -11.65 -35.55
C PRO A 41 31.78 -11.70 -36.51
N VAL A 42 31.78 -12.63 -37.49
CA VAL A 42 32.84 -12.72 -38.50
C VAL A 42 32.65 -11.64 -39.57
N ASN A 43 31.42 -11.45 -40.04
CA ASN A 43 31.12 -10.53 -41.14
C ASN A 43 30.43 -9.23 -40.70
N ASP A 44 29.87 -9.19 -39.50
CA ASP A 44 29.27 -8.02 -38.87
C ASP A 44 30.05 -7.63 -37.60
N PRO A 45 30.87 -6.56 -37.65
CA PRO A 45 31.61 -6.08 -36.49
C PRO A 45 30.71 -5.65 -35.32
N SER A 46 29.44 -5.30 -35.57
CA SER A 46 28.51 -4.89 -34.50
C SER A 46 28.07 -6.07 -33.63
N ASP A 47 28.12 -7.29 -34.19
CA ASP A 47 27.88 -8.52 -33.47
C ASP A 47 29.10 -8.96 -32.64
N GLN A 48 30.29 -8.37 -32.80
CA GLN A 48 31.44 -8.83 -32.03
C GLN A 48 31.30 -8.53 -30.52
N LEU A 49 31.71 -9.50 -29.70
CA LEU A 49 31.91 -9.30 -28.27
C LEU A 49 33.19 -8.48 -28.04
N VAL A 50 33.04 -7.17 -27.98
CA VAL A 50 34.11 -6.19 -27.75
C VAL A 50 34.03 -5.63 -26.34
N GLY A 51 35.18 -5.50 -25.67
CA GLY A 51 35.30 -4.99 -24.31
C GLY A 51 34.76 -5.94 -23.24
N THR A 52 34.51 -5.40 -22.06
CA THR A 52 34.00 -6.15 -20.90
C THR A 52 32.70 -5.51 -20.40
N TYR A 53 31.68 -6.33 -20.21
CA TYR A 53 30.43 -5.91 -19.60
C TYR A 53 30.51 -6.09 -18.09
N THR A 54 30.87 -5.02 -17.38
CA THR A 54 31.05 -5.06 -15.92
C THR A 54 29.70 -4.92 -15.23
N ARG A 55 29.36 -5.86 -14.35
CA ARG A 55 28.16 -5.75 -13.51
C ARG A 55 28.34 -4.70 -12.44
N HIS A 56 27.33 -3.86 -12.29
CA HIS A 56 27.17 -2.90 -11.22
C HIS A 56 25.81 -3.11 -10.54
N TYR A 57 25.64 -2.53 -9.35
CA TYR A 57 24.41 -2.63 -8.58
C TYR A 57 24.21 -1.37 -7.75
N ASP A 58 23.02 -0.78 -7.83
CA ASP A 58 22.62 0.34 -6.99
C ASP A 58 21.69 -0.18 -5.88
N ALA A 59 22.12 0.00 -4.62
CA ALA A 59 21.39 -0.50 -3.47
C ALA A 59 20.15 0.34 -3.10
N VAL A 60 20.06 1.59 -3.58
CA VAL A 60 18.89 2.45 -3.33
C VAL A 60 17.79 2.14 -4.34
N ALA A 61 18.15 1.99 -5.62
CA ALA A 61 17.22 1.63 -6.69
C ALA A 61 16.94 0.13 -6.78
N VAL A 62 17.74 -0.72 -6.11
CA VAL A 62 17.69 -2.19 -6.19
C VAL A 62 17.78 -2.65 -7.66
N ALA A 63 18.76 -2.08 -8.37
CA ALA A 63 18.88 -2.19 -9.82
C ALA A 63 20.30 -2.63 -10.24
N PRO A 64 20.46 -3.82 -10.85
CA PRO A 64 21.69 -4.22 -11.50
C PRO A 64 21.77 -3.70 -12.94
N TRP A 65 22.96 -3.43 -13.43
CA TRP A 65 23.21 -3.16 -14.84
C TRP A 65 24.58 -3.66 -15.28
N LEU A 66 24.78 -3.77 -16.58
CA LEU A 66 26.08 -3.97 -17.20
C LEU A 66 26.56 -2.66 -17.83
N TRP A 67 27.80 -2.29 -17.56
CA TRP A 67 28.48 -1.19 -18.24
C TRP A 67 29.67 -1.70 -19.04
N ASN A 68 29.69 -1.39 -20.33
CA ASN A 68 30.83 -1.62 -21.21
C ASN A 68 31.43 -0.27 -21.62
N ALA A 69 32.55 0.07 -20.99
CA ALA A 69 33.20 1.38 -21.16
C ALA A 69 33.79 1.57 -22.58
N GLU A 70 34.27 0.49 -23.21
CA GLU A 70 34.84 0.55 -24.56
C GLU A 70 33.77 0.87 -25.60
N LYS A 71 32.57 0.29 -25.43
CA LYS A 71 31.43 0.55 -26.31
C LYS A 71 30.60 1.77 -25.90
N GLY A 72 30.78 2.28 -24.68
CA GLY A 72 29.86 3.25 -24.08
C GLY A 72 28.43 2.70 -23.93
N VAL A 73 28.29 1.40 -23.68
CA VAL A 73 27.01 0.68 -23.66
C VAL A 73 26.57 0.39 -22.23
N PHE A 74 25.34 0.80 -21.92
CA PHE A 74 24.63 0.47 -20.69
C PHE A 74 23.51 -0.53 -20.99
N LEU A 75 23.42 -1.61 -20.23
CA LEU A 75 22.32 -2.56 -20.27
C LEU A 75 21.70 -2.67 -18.88
N SER A 76 20.46 -2.20 -18.73
CA SER A 76 19.69 -2.51 -17.52
C SER A 76 19.45 -4.01 -17.45
N THR A 77 19.59 -4.58 -16.26
CA THR A 77 19.41 -6.02 -16.04
C THR A 77 18.50 -6.28 -14.85
N GLU A 78 18.07 -7.53 -14.72
CA GLU A 78 17.44 -8.05 -13.51
C GLU A 78 18.06 -9.41 -13.23
N ASP A 79 18.44 -9.70 -11.98
CA ASP A 79 19.10 -10.97 -11.66
C ASP A 79 18.62 -11.56 -10.34
N LYS A 80 19.14 -12.73 -9.99
CA LYS A 80 18.81 -13.41 -8.74
C LYS A 80 18.97 -12.51 -7.50
N ALA A 81 19.95 -11.60 -7.47
CA ALA A 81 20.17 -10.74 -6.31
C ALA A 81 19.07 -9.67 -6.18
N SER A 82 18.75 -8.94 -7.27
CA SER A 82 17.66 -7.95 -7.23
C SER A 82 16.29 -8.60 -7.00
N ILE A 83 16.04 -9.76 -7.62
CA ILE A 83 14.78 -10.50 -7.44
C ILE A 83 14.58 -10.97 -6.00
N ASN A 84 15.65 -11.40 -5.31
CA ASN A 84 15.54 -11.77 -3.90
C ASN A 84 15.11 -10.57 -3.04
N VAL A 85 15.74 -9.41 -3.21
CA VAL A 85 15.40 -8.19 -2.46
C VAL A 85 13.98 -7.73 -2.76
N LYS A 86 13.56 -7.74 -4.04
CA LYS A 86 12.20 -7.35 -4.44
C LYS A 86 11.15 -8.33 -3.94
N SER A 87 11.48 -9.63 -3.84
CA SER A 87 10.60 -10.64 -3.26
C SER A 87 10.43 -10.45 -1.76
N ASP A 88 11.50 -10.08 -1.04
CA ASP A 88 11.41 -9.70 0.38
C ASP A 88 10.51 -8.48 0.56
N TYR A 89 10.69 -7.45 -0.27
CA TYR A 89 9.81 -6.28 -0.26
C TYR A 89 8.32 -6.65 -0.46
N VAL A 90 8.01 -7.58 -1.37
CA VAL A 90 6.63 -8.04 -1.60
C VAL A 90 6.05 -8.75 -0.38
N ILE A 91 6.85 -9.55 0.31
CA ILE A 91 6.44 -10.23 1.55
C ILE A 91 6.24 -9.20 2.67
N ASP A 92 7.24 -8.34 2.90
CA ASP A 92 7.27 -7.36 3.99
C ASP A 92 6.16 -6.30 3.87
N LYS A 93 5.75 -5.99 2.63
CA LYS A 93 4.65 -5.08 2.33
C LYS A 93 3.31 -5.78 2.12
N GLU A 94 3.27 -7.09 2.39
CA GLU A 94 2.06 -7.91 2.29
C GLU A 94 1.37 -7.83 0.92
N ILE A 95 2.16 -7.69 -0.15
CA ILE A 95 1.68 -7.53 -1.53
C ILE A 95 1.28 -8.90 -2.10
N GLY A 96 0.21 -8.94 -2.89
CA GLY A 96 -0.41 -10.18 -3.38
C GLY A 96 0.45 -11.04 -4.34
N GLY A 97 1.55 -10.52 -4.87
CA GLY A 97 2.47 -11.30 -5.71
C GLY A 97 3.36 -10.46 -6.63
N ILE A 98 4.05 -11.14 -7.54
CA ILE A 98 4.95 -10.56 -8.55
C ILE A 98 4.49 -11.00 -9.95
N MET A 99 4.43 -10.04 -10.87
CA MET A 99 4.36 -10.30 -12.30
C MET A 99 5.76 -10.12 -12.90
N PHE A 100 6.12 -10.95 -13.87
CA PHE A 100 7.36 -10.81 -14.64
C PHE A 100 7.09 -10.99 -16.14
N TRP A 101 7.89 -10.32 -16.96
CA TRP A 101 7.88 -10.43 -18.40
C TRP A 101 9.30 -10.76 -18.89
N GLU A 102 9.58 -11.90 -19.51
CA GLU A 102 8.72 -13.06 -19.80
C GLU A 102 9.44 -14.37 -19.42
N LEU A 103 8.72 -15.50 -19.44
CA LEU A 103 9.27 -16.82 -19.06
C LEU A 103 10.54 -17.18 -19.84
N ALA A 104 10.60 -16.92 -21.15
CA ALA A 104 11.77 -17.30 -21.95
C ALA A 104 13.02 -16.45 -21.65
N GLY A 105 12.87 -15.35 -20.91
CA GLY A 105 13.95 -14.47 -20.50
C GLY A 105 14.70 -14.96 -19.26
N ASP A 106 14.10 -15.82 -18.44
CA ASP A 106 14.72 -16.37 -17.23
C ASP A 106 15.79 -17.41 -17.58
N TYR A 107 16.73 -17.66 -16.67
CA TYR A 107 17.99 -18.31 -16.97
C TYR A 107 18.34 -19.46 -16.02
N ASN A 108 19.21 -20.36 -16.47
CA ASN A 108 20.02 -21.24 -15.64
C ASN A 108 21.45 -21.23 -16.19
N CYS A 109 22.43 -21.53 -15.32
CA CYS A 109 23.76 -21.88 -15.78
C CYS A 109 23.80 -23.36 -16.17
N TYR A 110 24.29 -23.68 -17.36
CA TYR A 110 24.50 -25.06 -17.82
C TYR A 110 25.99 -25.35 -17.95
N VAL A 111 26.42 -26.53 -17.47
CA VAL A 111 27.78 -27.03 -17.69
C VAL A 111 27.96 -27.41 -19.16
N LEU A 112 29.09 -27.03 -19.77
CA LEU A 112 29.44 -27.45 -21.12
C LEU A 112 30.23 -28.75 -21.13
N ASP A 113 29.92 -29.66 -22.06
CA ASP A 113 30.76 -30.81 -22.36
C ASP A 113 31.99 -30.42 -23.20
N ALA A 114 32.87 -31.41 -23.47
CA ALA A 114 34.06 -31.19 -24.30
C ALA A 114 33.76 -30.77 -25.75
N SER A 115 32.51 -30.93 -26.21
CA SER A 115 32.05 -30.51 -27.54
C SER A 115 31.34 -29.15 -27.49
N GLY A 116 31.26 -28.51 -26.33
CA GLY A 116 30.56 -27.23 -26.15
C GLY A 116 29.04 -27.36 -26.04
N ASN A 117 28.49 -28.56 -25.81
CA ASN A 117 27.05 -28.73 -25.61
C ASN A 117 26.68 -28.50 -24.15
N ARG A 118 25.56 -27.80 -23.92
CA ARG A 118 24.93 -27.67 -22.60
C ARG A 118 24.48 -29.03 -22.07
N THR A 119 24.82 -29.34 -20.82
CA THR A 119 24.50 -30.62 -20.17
C THR A 119 23.59 -30.43 -18.95
N THR A 120 24.18 -30.39 -17.75
CA THR A 120 23.47 -30.30 -16.47
C THR A 120 23.39 -28.86 -16.00
N ILE A 121 22.36 -28.57 -15.20
CA ILE A 121 22.20 -27.26 -14.56
C ILE A 121 23.14 -27.19 -13.35
N ASP A 122 23.95 -26.14 -13.31
CA ASP A 122 24.70 -25.73 -12.13
C ASP A 122 23.96 -24.60 -11.42
N SER A 123 23.25 -24.92 -10.33
CA SER A 123 22.48 -23.95 -9.55
C SER A 123 23.35 -22.96 -8.75
N THR A 124 24.66 -23.22 -8.66
CA THR A 124 25.63 -22.29 -8.04
C THR A 124 26.16 -21.25 -9.04
N GLU A 125 25.91 -21.46 -10.33
CA GLU A 125 26.40 -20.65 -11.45
C GLU A 125 27.92 -20.64 -11.64
N ALA A 126 28.67 -21.44 -10.86
CA ALA A 126 30.13 -21.44 -10.87
C ALA A 126 30.73 -21.89 -12.21
N ALA A 127 30.09 -22.84 -12.90
CA ALA A 127 30.54 -23.29 -14.21
C ALA A 127 30.57 -22.13 -15.23
N CYS A 128 29.54 -21.29 -15.25
CA CYS A 128 29.44 -20.17 -16.18
C CYS A 128 30.42 -19.03 -15.82
N GLN A 129 30.63 -18.79 -14.52
CA GLN A 129 31.60 -17.79 -14.04
C GLN A 129 33.06 -18.18 -14.31
N THR A 130 33.34 -19.47 -14.47
CA THR A 130 34.69 -19.99 -14.74
C THR A 130 34.93 -20.35 -16.21
N GLY A 131 33.97 -20.04 -17.10
CA GLY A 131 34.06 -20.33 -18.53
C GLY A 131 33.85 -21.81 -18.90
N ASN A 132 33.46 -22.64 -17.93
CA ASN A 132 33.12 -24.06 -18.12
C ASN A 132 31.61 -24.27 -18.40
N GLY A 133 30.86 -23.18 -18.51
CA GLY A 133 29.41 -23.16 -18.62
C GLY A 133 28.90 -22.03 -19.50
N GLU A 134 27.63 -22.11 -19.85
CA GLU A 134 26.90 -21.09 -20.59
C GLU A 134 25.54 -20.86 -19.92
N TYR A 135 25.11 -19.61 -19.79
CA TYR A 135 23.75 -19.29 -19.37
C TYR A 135 22.78 -19.50 -20.53
N HIS A 136 21.64 -20.13 -20.28
CA HIS A 136 20.57 -20.29 -21.26
C HIS A 136 19.21 -20.27 -20.56
N MET A 137 18.11 -20.36 -21.34
CA MET A 137 16.75 -20.45 -20.83
C MET A 137 16.63 -21.40 -19.62
N GLY A 138 15.96 -20.92 -18.58
CA GLY A 138 15.85 -21.59 -17.30
C GLY A 138 14.85 -20.91 -16.37
N ASN A 139 15.00 -21.11 -15.06
CA ASN A 139 14.06 -20.65 -14.04
C ASN A 139 14.72 -20.10 -12.76
N THR A 140 15.98 -19.64 -12.82
CA THR A 140 16.72 -19.20 -11.62
C THR A 140 16.00 -18.08 -10.87
N MET A 141 15.46 -17.09 -11.58
CA MET A 141 14.74 -15.97 -10.95
C MET A 141 13.36 -16.40 -10.47
N THR A 142 12.59 -17.10 -11.30
CA THR A 142 11.25 -17.58 -10.94
C THR A 142 11.31 -18.55 -9.77
N LYS A 143 12.33 -19.41 -9.71
CA LYS A 143 12.59 -20.30 -8.58
C LYS A 143 12.94 -19.53 -7.31
N ALA A 144 13.73 -18.46 -7.41
CA ALA A 144 14.02 -17.60 -6.25
C ALA A 144 12.75 -16.95 -5.67
N ILE A 145 11.85 -16.47 -6.55
CA ILE A 145 10.53 -15.95 -6.15
C ILE A 145 9.71 -17.04 -5.46
N TYR A 146 9.58 -18.21 -6.11
CA TYR A 146 8.84 -19.34 -5.56
C TYR A 146 9.34 -19.79 -4.19
N ASP A 147 10.66 -19.96 -4.04
CA ASP A 147 11.25 -20.45 -2.80
C ASP A 147 10.97 -19.49 -1.63
N LYS A 148 10.96 -18.17 -1.86
CA LYS A 148 10.56 -17.19 -0.85
C LYS A 148 9.08 -17.26 -0.53
N PHE A 149 8.21 -17.23 -1.54
CA PHE A 149 6.76 -17.23 -1.34
C PHE A 149 6.22 -18.53 -0.74
N ALA A 150 6.85 -19.67 -1.01
CA ALA A 150 6.47 -20.95 -0.42
C ALA A 150 6.59 -20.98 1.12
N THR A 151 7.40 -20.08 1.69
CA THR A 151 7.60 -19.97 3.15
C THR A 151 7.07 -18.67 3.76
N ALA A 152 6.47 -17.80 2.94
CA ALA A 152 5.97 -16.50 3.38
C ALA A 152 4.65 -16.62 4.17
N THR A 153 4.37 -15.62 5.00
CA THR A 153 3.02 -15.43 5.57
C THR A 153 2.02 -15.07 4.46
N PRO A 154 0.72 -15.33 4.65
CA PRO A 154 -0.30 -14.84 3.72
C PRO A 154 -0.19 -13.33 3.51
N TYR A 155 -0.42 -12.88 2.28
CA TYR A 155 -0.46 -11.47 1.92
C TYR A 155 -1.67 -10.75 2.55
N GLY A 156 -1.60 -9.43 2.59
CA GLY A 156 -2.59 -8.55 3.19
C GLY A 156 -3.81 -8.43 2.28
N ASN A 157 -5.00 -8.60 2.85
CA ASN A 157 -6.26 -8.62 2.10
C ASN A 157 -7.25 -7.52 2.51
N LYS A 158 -6.74 -6.44 3.12
CA LYS A 158 -7.53 -5.30 3.57
C LYS A 158 -7.01 -4.00 2.95
N VAL A 159 -7.96 -3.13 2.57
CA VAL A 159 -7.65 -1.76 2.11
C VAL A 159 -7.57 -0.78 3.28
N ALA A 160 -8.36 -1.01 4.33
CA ALA A 160 -8.39 -0.17 5.52
C ALA A 160 -7.13 -0.33 6.37
N VAL A 161 -6.51 0.81 6.72
CA VAL A 161 -5.37 0.89 7.66
C VAL A 161 -5.80 1.24 9.09
N THR A 162 -7.08 1.55 9.28
CA THR A 162 -7.72 1.82 10.57
C THR A 162 -8.92 0.91 10.79
N PRO A 163 -9.41 0.77 12.04
CA PRO A 163 -10.66 0.06 12.31
C PRO A 163 -11.81 0.65 11.50
N ILE A 164 -12.55 -0.22 10.80
CA ILE A 164 -13.77 0.16 10.08
C ILE A 164 -14.88 0.35 11.12
N PRO A 165 -15.71 1.41 11.02
CA PRO A 165 -16.88 1.57 11.88
C PRO A 165 -17.80 0.35 11.89
N THR A 166 -18.53 0.13 12.98
CA THR A 166 -19.41 -1.05 13.15
C THR A 166 -20.81 -0.88 12.56
N GLU A 167 -21.18 0.34 12.19
CA GLU A 167 -22.44 0.67 11.53
C GLU A 167 -22.16 1.49 10.26
N ALA A 168 -23.08 1.43 9.31
CA ALA A 168 -22.99 2.16 8.05
C ALA A 168 -24.12 3.17 7.86
N VAL A 169 -23.88 4.17 7.04
CA VAL A 169 -24.89 5.11 6.53
C VAL A 169 -24.89 5.11 5.00
N ASP A 170 -26.05 5.41 4.41
CA ASP A 170 -26.20 5.47 2.96
C ASP A 170 -25.82 6.87 2.45
N ILE A 171 -24.54 7.07 2.16
CA ILE A 171 -24.02 8.26 1.48
C ILE A 171 -23.40 7.80 0.15
N GLY A 172 -23.93 8.31 -0.96
CA GLY A 172 -23.39 8.05 -2.28
C GLY A 172 -22.15 8.92 -2.55
N VAL A 173 -21.15 8.35 -3.22
CA VAL A 173 -19.96 9.08 -3.67
C VAL A 173 -19.79 8.88 -5.17
N SER A 174 -19.52 9.96 -5.88
CA SER A 174 -19.06 9.91 -7.28
C SER A 174 -17.93 10.88 -7.50
N ILE A 175 -17.01 10.55 -8.41
CA ILE A 175 -15.83 11.34 -8.71
C ILE A 175 -15.79 11.59 -10.21
N GLY A 176 -15.62 12.84 -10.60
CA GLY A 176 -15.62 13.23 -12.00
C GLY A 176 -14.96 14.58 -12.22
N GLY A 177 -15.18 15.15 -13.41
CA GLY A 177 -14.62 16.46 -13.75
C GLY A 177 -13.09 16.47 -13.95
N PHE A 178 -12.47 15.30 -14.12
CA PHE A 178 -11.07 15.22 -14.55
C PHE A 178 -10.90 15.92 -15.89
N LYS A 179 -9.85 16.75 -15.98
CA LYS A 179 -9.40 17.30 -17.26
C LYS A 179 -8.65 16.23 -18.04
N VAL A 180 -8.43 16.48 -19.33
CA VAL A 180 -7.50 15.69 -20.13
C VAL A 180 -6.10 15.74 -19.52
N GLY A 181 -5.31 14.67 -19.68
CA GLY A 181 -4.05 14.46 -18.95
C GLY A 181 -3.12 15.69 -18.91
N ASP A 182 -2.87 16.32 -20.06
CA ASP A 182 -1.98 17.48 -20.19
C ASP A 182 -2.49 18.74 -19.46
N GLN A 183 -3.77 18.80 -19.11
CA GLN A 183 -4.40 19.91 -18.40
C GLN A 183 -4.64 19.62 -16.91
N ASN A 184 -4.29 18.42 -16.44
CA ASN A 184 -4.61 17.93 -15.10
C ASN A 184 -3.47 18.21 -14.09
N TYR A 185 -2.90 19.42 -14.15
CA TYR A 185 -1.81 19.89 -13.29
C TYR A 185 -2.19 21.21 -12.59
N PRO A 186 -2.49 21.21 -11.27
CA PRO A 186 -2.61 20.04 -10.40
C PRO A 186 -3.84 19.18 -10.77
N ILE A 187 -3.90 17.97 -10.22
CA ILE A 187 -5.05 17.09 -10.42
C ILE A 187 -6.17 17.59 -9.53
N ASN A 188 -7.30 17.98 -10.14
CA ASN A 188 -8.38 18.66 -9.42
C ASN A 188 -9.81 18.18 -9.74
N PRO A 189 -10.14 16.90 -9.51
CA PRO A 189 -11.48 16.37 -9.76
C PRO A 189 -12.49 16.92 -8.74
N LYS A 190 -13.76 16.74 -9.09
CA LYS A 190 -14.89 16.97 -8.20
C LYS A 190 -15.33 15.66 -7.57
N ILE A 191 -15.41 15.64 -6.24
CA ILE A 191 -16.01 14.55 -5.46
C ILE A 191 -17.40 15.00 -5.01
N THR A 192 -18.43 14.25 -5.38
CA THR A 192 -19.82 14.54 -5.07
C THR A 192 -20.33 13.55 -4.03
N PHE A 193 -20.73 14.05 -2.87
CA PHE A 193 -21.36 13.31 -1.78
C PHE A 193 -22.87 13.54 -1.80
N THR A 194 -23.65 12.47 -1.84
CA THR A 194 -25.13 12.52 -1.84
C THR A 194 -25.67 11.87 -0.58
N ASN A 195 -26.41 12.62 0.23
CA ASN A 195 -27.01 12.11 1.46
C ASN A 195 -28.26 11.27 1.15
N ASN A 196 -28.14 9.94 1.16
CA ASN A 196 -29.26 9.01 0.97
C ASN A 196 -29.77 8.40 2.28
N THR A 197 -29.34 8.94 3.43
CA THR A 197 -29.65 8.37 4.76
C THR A 197 -31.13 8.50 5.15
N GLY A 198 -31.88 9.35 4.44
CA GLY A 198 -33.25 9.70 4.81
C GLY A 198 -33.35 10.69 5.98
N GLN A 199 -32.22 11.11 6.55
CA GLN A 199 -32.13 12.09 7.63
C GLN A 199 -31.24 13.27 7.21
N GLU A 200 -31.40 14.41 7.89
CA GLU A 200 -30.49 15.55 7.72
C GLU A 200 -29.15 15.29 8.44
N LEU A 201 -28.04 15.56 7.77
CA LEU A 201 -26.72 15.59 8.42
C LEU A 201 -26.47 17.01 8.96
N PRO A 202 -26.25 17.20 10.27
CA PRO A 202 -26.08 18.53 10.84
C PRO A 202 -24.80 19.21 10.35
N GLY A 203 -24.78 20.54 10.42
CA GLY A 203 -23.52 21.29 10.26
C GLY A 203 -22.48 20.82 11.28
N GLY A 204 -21.20 20.81 10.91
CA GLY A 204 -20.15 20.18 11.72
C GLY A 204 -19.98 18.67 11.52
N THR A 205 -20.81 18.05 10.67
CA THR A 205 -20.57 16.67 10.21
C THR A 205 -19.23 16.61 9.45
N GLU A 206 -18.34 15.70 9.86
CA GLU A 206 -17.02 15.52 9.26
C GLU A 206 -17.03 14.31 8.32
N PHE A 207 -16.57 14.49 7.10
CA PHE A 207 -16.41 13.45 6.09
C PHE A 207 -14.93 13.08 6.04
N GLN A 208 -14.64 11.78 6.05
CA GLN A 208 -13.28 11.26 6.04
C GLN A 208 -13.12 10.16 4.99
N PHE A 209 -11.94 10.05 4.39
CA PHE A 209 -11.60 8.99 3.46
C PHE A 209 -10.08 8.86 3.31
N ASP A 210 -9.62 7.75 2.76
CA ASP A 210 -8.21 7.44 2.55
C ASP A 210 -7.80 7.70 1.10
N ILE A 211 -6.67 8.36 0.91
CA ILE A 211 -5.98 8.51 -0.38
C ILE A 211 -4.63 7.81 -0.32
N PRO A 212 -4.17 7.13 -1.39
CA PRO A 212 -2.89 6.45 -1.38
C PRO A 212 -1.71 7.43 -1.29
N VAL A 213 -0.63 6.97 -0.66
CA VAL A 213 0.66 7.69 -0.53
C VAL A 213 1.39 7.93 -1.86
N SER A 214 0.82 7.51 -2.98
CA SER A 214 1.32 7.90 -4.30
C SER A 214 1.22 9.40 -4.54
N ALA A 215 0.28 10.08 -3.85
CA ALA A 215 0.24 11.53 -3.74
C ALA A 215 0.88 12.01 -2.43
N PRO A 216 1.56 13.18 -2.43
CA PRO A 216 2.04 13.79 -1.19
C PRO A 216 0.89 14.11 -0.22
N ASP A 217 1.22 14.23 1.07
CA ASP A 217 0.28 14.49 2.18
C ASP A 217 -0.26 15.93 2.25
N ASN A 218 -0.41 16.59 1.11
CA ASN A 218 -0.81 17.99 0.98
C ASN A 218 -2.10 18.16 0.17
N ALA A 219 -2.93 17.11 0.11
CA ALA A 219 -4.26 17.18 -0.46
C ALA A 219 -5.11 18.25 0.25
N LYS A 220 -5.88 18.99 -0.55
CA LYS A 220 -6.71 20.12 -0.09
C LYS A 220 -7.93 20.28 -1.01
N ASP A 221 -8.75 21.30 -0.76
CA ASP A 221 -9.87 21.63 -1.64
C ASP A 221 -9.87 23.09 -2.11
N GLN A 222 -10.69 23.36 -3.13
CA GLN A 222 -10.97 24.70 -3.68
C GLN A 222 -12.43 25.12 -3.50
N SER A 223 -13.24 24.33 -2.79
CA SER A 223 -14.67 24.57 -2.57
C SER A 223 -14.97 25.20 -1.19
N GLY A 224 -13.94 25.44 -0.37
CA GLY A 224 -14.06 26.02 0.97
C GLY A 224 -14.47 25.01 2.04
N GLY A 225 -14.30 23.72 1.79
CA GLY A 225 -14.61 22.63 2.73
C GLY A 225 -13.56 22.45 3.84
N GLY A 226 -12.34 22.94 3.63
CA GLY A 226 -11.24 22.80 4.59
C GLY A 226 -10.68 21.38 4.64
N LEU A 227 -10.59 20.71 3.49
CA LEU A 227 -9.98 19.39 3.37
C LEU A 227 -8.52 19.44 3.84
N THR A 228 -8.17 18.56 4.76
CA THR A 228 -6.80 18.41 5.28
C THR A 228 -6.45 16.94 5.47
N VAL A 229 -5.16 16.62 5.50
CA VAL A 229 -4.67 15.33 5.97
C VAL A 229 -4.70 15.30 7.50
N ILE A 230 -5.47 14.38 8.06
CA ILE A 230 -5.61 14.19 9.52
C ILE A 230 -4.75 13.03 10.05
N SER A 231 -4.25 12.17 9.16
CA SER A 231 -3.23 11.17 9.46
C SER A 231 -2.39 10.88 8.21
N ALA A 232 -1.07 11.03 8.30
CA ALA A 232 -0.18 10.84 7.16
C ALA A 232 0.48 9.46 7.20
N GLY A 233 0.28 8.66 6.16
CA GLY A 233 1.03 7.41 5.96
C GLY A 233 2.48 7.63 5.54
N HIS A 234 2.82 8.81 5.00
CA HIS A 234 4.18 9.20 4.64
C HIS A 234 4.32 10.73 4.70
N SER A 235 5.24 11.24 5.51
CA SER A 235 5.41 12.69 5.71
C SER A 235 6.84 13.18 5.46
N ARG A 236 7.74 12.26 5.10
CA ARG A 236 9.10 12.64 4.69
C ARG A 236 9.03 13.42 3.37
N ALA A 237 9.98 14.33 3.19
CA ALA A 237 10.06 15.14 1.98
C ALA A 237 10.44 14.32 0.74
N ASP A 238 11.10 13.19 0.94
CA ASP A 238 11.52 12.24 -0.08
C ASP A 238 10.92 10.86 0.19
N ASN A 239 10.83 10.06 -0.86
CA ASN A 239 10.46 8.64 -0.82
C ASN A 239 11.68 7.72 -1.00
N ILE A 240 12.90 8.20 -0.69
CA ILE A 240 14.12 7.40 -0.80
C ILE A 240 14.01 6.25 0.21
N GLY A 241 14.27 5.03 -0.25
CA GLY A 241 14.07 3.80 0.53
C GLY A 241 12.63 3.28 0.56
N GLY A 242 11.71 3.94 -0.15
CA GLY A 242 10.29 3.56 -0.23
C GLY A 242 9.37 4.46 0.60
N LEU A 243 8.06 4.31 0.39
CA LEU A 243 7.03 5.02 1.14
C LEU A 243 6.80 4.31 2.48
N ASP A 244 6.54 5.09 3.54
CA ASP A 244 6.49 4.59 4.92
C ASP A 244 5.20 3.82 5.24
N GLY A 245 4.10 4.21 4.60
CA GLY A 245 2.77 3.61 4.75
C GLY A 245 2.05 3.51 3.41
N THR A 246 0.76 3.17 3.43
CA THR A 246 -0.03 2.92 2.21
C THR A 246 -1.06 4.02 1.92
N MET A 247 -1.58 4.68 2.94
CA MET A 247 -2.66 5.68 2.83
C MET A 247 -2.42 6.92 3.69
N HIS A 248 -2.90 8.07 3.24
CA HIS A 248 -3.21 9.24 4.05
C HIS A 248 -4.70 9.27 4.35
N ARG A 249 -5.08 9.56 5.60
CA ARG A 249 -6.45 9.86 5.99
C ARG A 249 -6.70 11.35 5.78
N VAL A 250 -7.67 11.72 4.96
CA VAL A 250 -8.11 13.11 4.77
C VAL A 250 -9.50 13.33 5.35
N ALA A 251 -9.78 14.57 5.76
CA ALA A 251 -11.09 14.95 6.26
C ALA A 251 -11.46 16.39 5.89
N PHE A 252 -12.75 16.64 5.68
CA PHE A 252 -13.34 17.96 5.60
C PHE A 252 -14.63 18.00 6.44
N THR A 253 -15.05 19.19 6.87
CA THR A 253 -16.21 19.34 7.76
C THR A 253 -17.23 20.28 7.16
N LEU A 254 -18.52 19.92 7.22
CA LEU A 254 -19.59 20.84 6.82
C LEU A 254 -19.52 22.10 7.69
N PRO A 255 -19.71 23.31 7.12
CA PRO A 255 -19.81 24.52 7.92
C PRO A 255 -20.87 24.35 9.03
N THR A 256 -20.57 24.79 10.25
CA THR A 256 -21.43 24.56 11.43
C THR A 256 -22.87 25.09 11.26
N TRP A 257 -23.05 26.08 10.40
CA TRP A 257 -24.34 26.70 10.09
C TRP A 257 -25.07 26.06 8.90
N LYS A 258 -24.49 25.06 8.23
CA LYS A 258 -25.03 24.45 7.00
C LYS A 258 -25.16 22.94 7.15
N ALA A 259 -26.39 22.49 7.36
CA ALA A 259 -26.74 21.08 7.29
C ALA A 259 -26.79 20.58 5.84
N LEU A 260 -26.65 19.26 5.66
CA LEU A 260 -26.89 18.57 4.39
C LEU A 260 -28.22 17.80 4.49
N PRO A 261 -29.31 18.31 3.89
CA PRO A 261 -30.63 17.67 3.98
C PRO A 261 -30.64 16.27 3.35
N ALA A 262 -31.64 15.47 3.66
CA ALA A 262 -31.87 14.19 2.98
C ALA A 262 -32.04 14.43 1.46
N GLY A 263 -31.36 13.65 0.64
CA GLY A 263 -31.23 13.84 -0.82
C GLY A 263 -30.31 15.00 -1.23
N GLY A 264 -29.74 15.72 -0.26
CA GLY A 264 -28.84 16.84 -0.50
C GLY A 264 -27.48 16.41 -1.04
N ILE A 265 -26.83 17.32 -1.77
CA ILE A 265 -25.53 17.12 -2.40
C ILE A 265 -24.49 18.08 -1.82
N TYR A 266 -23.30 17.56 -1.53
CA TYR A 266 -22.09 18.35 -1.28
C TYR A 266 -21.05 18.04 -2.35
N GLU A 267 -20.48 19.08 -2.96
CA GLU A 267 -19.41 18.96 -3.95
C GLU A 267 -18.09 19.47 -3.36
N LEU A 268 -17.07 18.63 -3.40
CA LEU A 268 -15.71 18.92 -2.97
C LEU A 268 -14.81 19.00 -4.21
N ASP A 269 -14.28 20.18 -4.50
CA ASP A 269 -13.28 20.37 -5.55
C ASP A 269 -11.90 20.04 -4.97
N MET A 270 -11.57 18.75 -4.93
CA MET A 270 -10.33 18.23 -4.33
C MET A 270 -9.13 18.57 -5.22
N VAL A 271 -7.97 18.85 -4.61
CA VAL A 271 -6.70 19.10 -5.30
C VAL A 271 -5.60 18.22 -4.71
N TYR A 272 -4.84 17.55 -5.58
CA TYR A 272 -3.67 16.74 -5.23
C TYR A 272 -2.65 16.73 -6.38
N TYR A 273 -1.44 16.20 -6.14
CA TYR A 273 -0.26 16.52 -6.96
C TYR A 273 0.41 15.35 -7.68
N LEU A 274 0.03 14.10 -7.37
CA LEU A 274 0.41 12.92 -8.14
C LEU A 274 -0.78 11.96 -8.25
N PRO A 275 -0.84 11.10 -9.28
CA PRO A 275 -1.98 10.21 -9.48
C PRO A 275 -2.31 9.34 -8.28
N ILE A 276 -3.60 9.14 -8.04
CA ILE A 276 -4.15 8.23 -7.04
C ILE A 276 -5.19 7.31 -7.67
N SER A 277 -5.32 6.09 -7.14
CA SER A 277 -6.51 5.24 -7.29
C SER A 277 -7.37 5.34 -6.03
N GLY A 278 -8.59 4.79 -6.07
CA GLY A 278 -9.57 5.04 -5.01
C GLY A 278 -10.22 6.42 -5.20
N PRO A 279 -10.40 7.24 -4.14
CA PRO A 279 -10.16 7.01 -2.71
C PRO A 279 -10.94 5.83 -2.11
N ALA A 280 -10.69 5.48 -0.85
CA ALA A 280 -11.33 4.34 -0.18
C ALA A 280 -11.62 4.60 1.32
N ASN A 281 -12.27 3.65 1.99
CA ASN A 281 -12.51 3.65 3.44
C ASN A 281 -13.27 4.88 3.93
N TYR A 282 -14.30 5.29 3.19
CA TYR A 282 -15.13 6.44 3.50
C TYR A 282 -15.85 6.26 4.83
N ALA A 283 -15.78 7.30 5.67
CA ALA A 283 -16.55 7.39 6.89
C ALA A 283 -17.10 8.80 7.08
N VAL A 284 -18.15 8.92 7.87
CA VAL A 284 -18.70 10.20 8.31
C VAL A 284 -18.82 10.19 9.82
N LYS A 285 -18.38 11.27 10.45
CA LYS A 285 -18.54 11.49 11.88
C LYS A 285 -19.73 12.42 12.10
N VAL A 286 -20.79 11.87 12.70
CA VAL A 286 -22.00 12.62 13.05
C VAL A 286 -22.18 12.57 14.56
N ASN A 287 -22.28 13.75 15.20
CA ASN A 287 -22.42 13.87 16.66
C ASN A 287 -21.35 13.08 17.45
N GLY A 288 -20.13 12.99 16.91
CA GLY A 288 -19.01 12.30 17.54
C GLY A 288 -18.92 10.79 17.28
N VAL A 289 -19.89 10.21 16.56
CA VAL A 289 -19.90 8.78 16.18
C VAL A 289 -19.49 8.63 14.72
N ASP A 290 -18.55 7.74 14.44
CA ASP A 290 -18.11 7.40 13.09
C ASP A 290 -19.00 6.31 12.48
N TYR A 291 -19.39 6.51 11.22
CA TYR A 291 -20.18 5.56 10.42
C TYR A 291 -19.47 5.28 9.10
N ALA A 292 -19.43 4.02 8.69
CA ALA A 292 -18.90 3.63 7.39
C ALA A 292 -19.90 3.97 6.28
N PHE A 293 -19.44 3.97 5.02
CA PHE A 293 -20.35 4.17 3.89
C PHE A 293 -20.84 2.80 3.40
N LYS A 294 -22.16 2.66 3.27
CA LYS A 294 -22.83 1.41 2.87
C LYS A 294 -22.30 0.81 1.57
N PHE A 295 -21.88 1.63 0.61
CA PHE A 295 -21.41 1.12 -0.68
C PHE A 295 -20.07 0.36 -0.57
N GLU A 296 -19.25 0.65 0.44
CA GLU A 296 -18.03 -0.10 0.74
C GLU A 296 -18.26 -1.20 1.78
N GLN A 297 -19.23 -0.99 2.68
CA GLN A 297 -19.56 -1.89 3.79
C GLN A 297 -21.05 -2.30 3.76
N PRO A 298 -21.50 -3.04 2.74
CA PRO A 298 -22.93 -3.33 2.53
C PRO A 298 -23.52 -4.28 3.57
N ASP A 299 -22.67 -5.04 4.28
CA ASP A 299 -23.09 -6.04 5.27
C ASP A 299 -23.22 -5.47 6.70
N LEU A 300 -22.80 -4.22 6.93
CA LEU A 300 -22.95 -3.57 8.23
C LEU A 300 -24.41 -3.14 8.48
N PRO A 301 -24.86 -3.15 9.75
CA PRO A 301 -26.16 -2.58 10.11
C PRO A 301 -26.23 -1.10 9.74
N ILE A 302 -27.38 -0.68 9.21
CA ILE A 302 -27.62 0.73 8.84
C ILE A 302 -28.02 1.53 10.08
N ALA A 303 -27.24 2.55 10.40
CA ALA A 303 -27.46 3.42 11.54
C ALA A 303 -28.67 4.36 11.33
N THR A 304 -29.34 4.70 12.43
CA THR A 304 -30.32 5.80 12.47
C THR A 304 -29.67 7.04 13.06
N ILE A 305 -29.50 8.08 12.24
CA ILE A 305 -28.88 9.34 12.67
C ILE A 305 -29.93 10.16 13.43
N THR A 306 -29.89 10.12 14.77
CA THR A 306 -30.76 10.95 15.60
C THR A 306 -30.18 12.37 15.71
N SER A 307 -30.95 13.38 15.31
CA SER A 307 -30.60 14.79 15.52
C SER A 307 -30.55 15.10 17.02
N GLY A 308 -29.45 15.72 17.46
CA GLY A 308 -29.06 15.79 18.86
C GLY A 308 -30.10 16.44 19.79
N GLY A 309 -30.34 15.77 20.91
CA GLY A 309 -30.88 16.33 22.13
C GLY A 309 -30.26 15.58 23.29
N ASN A 310 -29.53 16.30 24.14
CA ASN A 310 -29.04 15.79 25.41
C ASN A 310 -30.24 15.22 26.19
N ASN A 311 -30.34 13.90 26.30
CA ASN A 311 -31.16 13.26 27.33
C ASN A 311 -30.67 11.83 27.57
N GLY A 312 -30.31 11.56 28.81
CA GLY A 312 -30.21 10.21 29.32
C GLY A 312 -31.52 9.47 29.04
N GLY A 313 -31.39 8.28 28.46
CA GLY A 313 -32.53 7.49 28.01
C GLY A 313 -32.09 6.07 27.72
N ASN A 314 -31.95 5.31 28.80
CA ASN A 314 -31.66 3.89 28.84
C ASN A 314 -32.63 3.06 27.96
N ASN A 315 -32.07 2.24 27.07
CA ASN A 315 -32.54 0.91 26.64
C ASN A 315 -31.55 0.43 25.56
N GLY A 316 -30.69 -0.56 25.77
CA GLY A 316 -30.94 -1.84 26.42
C GLY A 316 -30.97 -2.92 25.33
N GLY A 317 -29.79 -3.44 24.98
CA GLY A 317 -29.59 -4.39 23.87
C GLY A 317 -28.34 -5.27 24.06
N ASN A 318 -28.30 -5.92 25.22
CA ASN A 318 -27.41 -6.96 25.72
C ASN A 318 -26.70 -7.87 24.68
N MET A 319 -25.35 -7.86 24.64
CA MET A 319 -24.53 -9.08 24.54
C MET A 319 -23.29 -8.90 25.43
N GLY A 320 -23.14 -9.83 26.37
CA GLY A 320 -22.28 -9.66 27.54
C GLY A 320 -20.79 -9.85 27.28
N GLU A 321 -20.02 -8.82 27.59
CA GLU A 321 -18.71 -9.00 28.20
C GLU A 321 -18.93 -9.01 29.71
N THR A 322 -18.52 -10.09 30.38
CA THR A 322 -18.57 -10.17 31.84
C THR A 322 -17.55 -9.19 32.41
N CYS A 323 -17.99 -8.18 33.17
CA CYS A 323 -17.08 -7.31 33.92
C CYS A 323 -16.25 -8.16 34.89
N ASP A 324 -14.94 -8.23 34.73
CA ASP A 324 -14.07 -8.74 35.79
C ASP A 324 -14.00 -7.71 36.93
N VAL A 325 -14.68 -8.04 38.03
CA VAL A 325 -14.75 -7.22 39.24
C VAL A 325 -13.77 -7.68 40.32
N THR A 326 -12.94 -8.68 40.02
CA THR A 326 -12.04 -9.29 41.00
C THR A 326 -11.03 -8.26 41.51
N GLY A 327 -11.06 -8.00 42.83
CA GLY A 327 -10.13 -7.09 43.49
C GLY A 327 -10.45 -5.60 43.37
N LEU A 328 -11.57 -5.22 42.75
CA LEU A 328 -12.00 -3.82 42.67
C LEU A 328 -12.65 -3.35 43.97
N GLN A 329 -12.38 -2.11 44.36
CA GLN A 329 -13.04 -1.46 45.50
C GLN A 329 -14.45 -0.98 45.09
N THR A 330 -15.38 -0.97 46.05
CA THR A 330 -16.73 -0.38 45.86
C THR A 330 -16.80 0.98 46.54
N TYR A 331 -17.18 2.02 45.79
CA TYR A 331 -17.34 3.37 46.31
C TYR A 331 -18.34 3.38 47.49
N PRO A 332 -18.04 4.05 48.63
CA PRO A 332 -17.12 5.17 48.78
C PRO A 332 -15.63 4.83 48.99
N ALA A 333 -15.24 3.55 49.06
CA ALA A 333 -13.83 3.19 49.14
C ALA A 333 -13.15 3.39 47.78
N LEU A 334 -12.00 4.08 47.77
CA LEU A 334 -11.19 4.31 46.58
C LEU A 334 -9.89 3.48 46.63
N PRO A 335 -9.27 3.14 45.47
CA PRO A 335 -8.17 2.18 45.40
C PRO A 335 -6.90 2.61 46.13
N GLN A 336 -6.71 3.93 46.31
CA GLN A 336 -5.58 4.50 47.04
C GLN A 336 -5.99 5.05 48.42
N ASN A 337 -7.01 4.44 49.04
CA ASN A 337 -7.67 4.85 50.28
C ASN A 337 -8.53 6.12 50.15
N ASP A 338 -7.95 7.24 49.74
CA ASP A 338 -8.63 8.54 49.65
C ASP A 338 -8.79 9.08 48.21
N HIS A 339 -8.20 8.41 47.21
CA HIS A 339 -8.29 8.78 45.80
C HIS A 339 -8.15 7.58 44.86
N ALA A 340 -8.36 7.83 43.56
CA ALA A 340 -8.01 6.95 42.44
C ALA A 340 -7.01 7.67 41.52
N ASN A 341 -6.01 6.96 41.03
CA ASN A 341 -5.05 7.45 40.03
C ASN A 341 -5.47 7.02 38.62
N ASN A 342 -4.80 7.57 37.58
CA ASN A 342 -5.03 7.16 36.20
C ASN A 342 -4.96 5.62 36.07
N GLY A 343 -6.01 5.03 35.51
CA GLY A 343 -6.11 3.58 35.28
C GLY A 343 -6.74 2.79 36.43
N ASP A 344 -6.88 3.38 37.63
CA ASP A 344 -7.54 2.72 38.76
C ASP A 344 -9.04 2.51 38.47
N LYS A 345 -9.57 1.33 38.86
CA LYS A 345 -10.98 0.95 38.64
C LYS A 345 -11.75 0.84 39.95
N VAL A 346 -13.00 1.31 39.94
CA VAL A 346 -13.89 1.34 41.10
C VAL A 346 -15.31 0.95 40.68
N ILE A 347 -15.99 0.18 41.53
CA ILE A 347 -17.39 -0.17 41.38
C ILE A 347 -18.26 0.92 42.02
N TYR A 348 -19.22 1.46 41.28
CA TYR A 348 -20.22 2.36 41.82
C TYR A 348 -21.58 2.12 41.16
N GLN A 349 -22.61 1.91 41.98
CA GLN A 349 -24.00 1.68 41.56
C GLN A 349 -24.19 0.57 40.50
N GLY A 350 -23.40 -0.51 40.58
CA GLY A 350 -23.48 -1.63 39.63
C GLY A 350 -22.71 -1.41 38.33
N THR A 351 -21.87 -0.36 38.26
CA THR A 351 -21.04 -0.05 37.08
C THR A 351 -19.57 0.04 37.51
N VAL A 352 -18.66 -0.48 36.68
CA VAL A 352 -17.21 -0.31 36.83
C VAL A 352 -16.79 0.97 36.11
N TYR A 353 -16.09 1.86 36.82
CA TYR A 353 -15.51 3.09 36.29
C TYR A 353 -13.99 3.06 36.39
N GLN A 354 -13.30 3.63 35.41
CA GLN A 354 -11.85 3.83 35.41
C GLN A 354 -11.52 5.32 35.55
N ALA A 355 -10.60 5.67 36.44
CA ALA A 355 -10.14 7.04 36.60
C ALA A 355 -9.23 7.45 35.42
N ASN A 356 -9.52 8.61 34.82
CA ASN A 356 -8.75 9.17 33.70
C ASN A 356 -7.48 9.91 34.17
N TRP A 357 -7.47 10.37 35.41
CA TRP A 357 -6.35 11.00 36.11
C TRP A 357 -6.65 10.99 37.61
N TRP A 358 -5.82 11.62 38.45
CA TRP A 358 -6.06 11.72 39.89
C TRP A 358 -7.45 12.28 40.18
N THR A 359 -8.26 11.55 40.96
CA THR A 359 -9.60 11.99 41.35
C THR A 359 -10.01 11.42 42.70
N ALA A 360 -10.78 12.20 43.44
CA ALA A 360 -11.49 11.80 44.65
C ALA A 360 -13.02 12.04 44.52
N SER A 361 -13.50 12.34 43.30
CA SER A 361 -14.93 12.58 43.05
C SER A 361 -15.73 11.27 42.99
N VAL A 362 -17.05 11.37 43.08
CA VAL A 362 -17.95 10.22 42.96
C VAL A 362 -17.80 9.61 41.55
N PRO A 363 -17.59 8.29 41.38
CA PRO A 363 -17.44 7.69 40.06
C PRO A 363 -18.61 8.03 39.12
N GLY A 364 -18.28 8.46 37.89
CA GLY A 364 -19.25 8.87 36.88
C GLY A 364 -19.92 10.24 37.11
N SER A 365 -19.53 10.99 38.14
CA SER A 365 -20.10 12.33 38.41
C SER A 365 -19.53 13.45 37.53
N ASP A 366 -18.35 13.24 36.94
CA ASP A 366 -17.65 14.20 36.11
C ASP A 366 -16.73 13.49 35.09
N GLY A 367 -15.97 14.27 34.30
CA GLY A 367 -15.06 13.75 33.27
C GLY A 367 -13.80 13.05 33.80
N SER A 368 -13.58 12.98 35.11
CA SER A 368 -12.45 12.25 35.69
C SER A 368 -12.64 10.73 35.67
N TRP A 369 -13.83 10.25 35.27
CA TRP A 369 -14.18 8.83 35.20
C TRP A 369 -14.66 8.44 33.79
N THR A 370 -14.21 7.28 33.33
CA THR A 370 -14.74 6.61 32.13
C THR A 370 -15.49 5.35 32.55
N LYS A 371 -16.73 5.19 32.08
CA LYS A 371 -17.50 3.94 32.30
C LYS A 371 -16.84 2.80 31.53
N VAL A 372 -16.56 1.71 32.22
CA VAL A 372 -15.96 0.49 31.64
C VAL A 372 -17.05 -0.49 31.24
N CYS A 373 -17.89 -0.92 32.19
CA CYS A 373 -18.93 -1.93 31.96
C CYS A 373 -19.95 -1.98 33.14
N ASP A 374 -21.10 -2.62 32.95
CA ASP A 374 -22.11 -2.86 34.01
C ASP A 374 -22.01 -4.31 34.55
N ILE A 375 -22.20 -4.49 35.87
CA ILE A 375 -22.04 -5.75 36.64
C ILE A 375 -23.33 -6.55 36.68
#